data_AF-A0AAN7L8B9-F1
#
_entry.id   AF-A0AAN7L8B9-F1
#
_cell.length_a   1.000
_cell.length_b   1.000
_cell.length_c   1.000
_cell.angle_alpha   90.00
_cell.angle_beta   90.00
_cell.angle_gamma   90.00
#
_symmetry.space_group_name_H-M   'P 1'
#
loop_
_entity.id
_entity.type
_entity.pdbx_description
1 polymer ?
#
loop_
_entity_poly.entity_id
_entity_poly.type
_entity_poly.pdbx_seq_one_letter_code
_entity_poly.pdbx_strand_id
1 'polypeptide(L)'
;MVVVEAREYCFWHVTAGFDSNHSLETRKRVRFLTLRFGSEYSSEIPSKSLRPSTENLNFWATHLPFSSSGVTAMDSFNILKGYGKVDPVDEQPPFLPGTRRRSVLIAVSFLAILLLTLTIGFLVGALIHESATESAESSRLTSDLTESIRAVCSVTENPDYCFSSLSPVYGWMRPDPESILKLSLVVSVKELFNASLFVKQLRKTSDEVLTANSNGALWVCETQLEDALSRLNDSVAAMEAAPGTVVLTEVKISNIRTWVSAAMTDQETCLDGLEDRESAIFNEVRVKLQRSKDLMSNNLAIVAHMKELLDKFEMDMH
;
A
#
# COMPACT_ATOMS: atom_id res chain seq x y z
N MET A 1 -11.31 25.34 15.82
CA MET A 1 -11.44 24.32 14.76
C MET A 1 -10.07 23.67 14.65
N VAL A 2 -9.89 22.56 15.35
CA VAL A 2 -8.59 21.88 15.53
C VAL A 2 -8.46 20.84 14.42
N VAL A 3 -7.41 21.00 13.62
CA VAL A 3 -6.95 20.03 12.62
C VAL A 3 -6.25 18.90 13.38
N VAL A 4 -6.69 17.65 13.17
CA VAL A 4 -5.97 16.47 13.64
C VAL A 4 -5.38 15.77 12.42
N GLU A 5 -4.06 15.63 12.51
CA GLU A 5 -3.08 15.18 11.53
C GLU A 5 -3.17 13.66 11.33
N ALA A 6 -3.38 13.21 10.09
CA ALA A 6 -3.35 11.80 9.72
C ALA A 6 -1.91 11.37 9.47
N ARG A 7 -1.42 10.40 10.27
CA ARG A 7 -0.12 9.75 10.06
C ARG A 7 -0.21 8.77 8.90
N GLU A 8 0.65 8.97 7.91
CA GLU A 8 0.91 8.06 6.80
C GLU A 8 1.53 6.74 7.30
N TYR A 9 1.02 5.62 6.78
CA TYR A 9 1.72 4.34 6.75
C TYR A 9 2.24 4.13 5.32
N CYS A 10 3.56 4.23 5.15
CA CYS A 10 4.24 3.93 3.90
C CYS A 10 4.12 2.44 3.55
N PHE A 11 3.48 2.12 2.43
CA PHE A 11 3.72 0.86 1.70
C PHE A 11 4.30 1.22 0.33
N TRP A 12 5.49 0.71 0.06
CA TRP A 12 6.31 1.05 -1.11
C TRP A 12 5.64 0.67 -2.43
N HIS A 13 5.42 1.65 -3.30
CA HIS A 13 5.24 1.45 -4.75
C HIS A 13 6.61 1.13 -5.37
N VAL A 14 6.72 0.02 -6.09
CA VAL A 14 7.74 -0.16 -7.13
C VAL A 14 7.02 -0.08 -8.48
N THR A 15 7.11 1.08 -9.12
CA THR A 15 6.81 1.24 -10.55
C THR A 15 8.02 0.75 -11.33
N ALA A 16 7.91 -0.39 -12.01
CA ALA A 16 8.85 -0.81 -13.04
C ALA A 16 8.08 -0.95 -14.35
N GLY A 17 8.36 -0.03 -15.28
CA GLY A 17 7.83 -0.06 -16.64
C GLY A 17 8.24 -1.34 -17.37
N PHE A 18 7.32 -1.80 -18.20
CA PHE A 18 7.52 -2.86 -19.17
C PHE A 18 8.67 -2.48 -20.12
N ASP A 19 9.75 -3.26 -20.11
CA ASP A 19 10.55 -3.44 -21.32
C ASP A 19 10.89 -4.92 -21.48
N SER A 20 10.83 -5.36 -22.73
CA SER A 20 10.82 -6.76 -23.15
C SER A 20 12.25 -7.31 -23.22
N ASN A 21 12.40 -8.61 -22.96
CA ASN A 21 13.64 -9.41 -23.05
C ASN A 21 14.75 -9.14 -22.00
N HIS A 22 14.79 -9.92 -20.91
CA HIS A 22 15.97 -10.75 -20.59
C HIS A 22 15.73 -11.72 -19.41
N SER A 23 15.96 -13.01 -19.67
CA SER A 23 16.67 -13.99 -18.85
C SER A 23 16.10 -14.53 -17.52
N LEU A 24 16.23 -15.86 -17.43
CA LEU A 24 15.81 -16.87 -16.46
C LEU A 24 16.19 -16.66 -14.97
N GLU A 25 16.74 -15.51 -14.55
CA GLU A 25 17.34 -15.37 -13.22
C GLU A 25 16.37 -14.84 -12.14
N THR A 26 15.21 -14.29 -12.52
CA THR A 26 14.16 -13.84 -11.59
C THR A 26 13.40 -14.99 -10.91
N ARG A 27 13.38 -16.20 -11.50
CA ARG A 27 12.68 -17.35 -10.93
C ARG A 27 13.36 -17.95 -9.68
N LYS A 28 14.64 -17.65 -9.42
CA LYS A 28 15.33 -18.14 -8.22
C LYS A 28 15.07 -17.28 -6.97
N ARG A 29 14.73 -16.00 -7.12
CA ARG A 29 14.48 -15.11 -5.97
C ARG A 29 13.07 -15.25 -5.37
N VAL A 30 12.07 -15.64 -6.17
CA VAL A 30 10.71 -15.88 -5.66
C VAL A 30 10.64 -17.17 -4.81
N ARG A 31 11.46 -18.18 -5.12
CA ARG A 31 11.55 -19.42 -4.33
C ARG A 31 12.27 -19.24 -2.98
N PHE A 32 12.96 -18.12 -2.76
CA PHE A 32 13.72 -17.86 -1.53
C PHE A 32 12.89 -17.19 -0.41
N LEU A 33 11.73 -16.61 -0.74
CA LEU A 33 10.87 -15.92 0.25
C LEU A 33 9.78 -16.82 0.84
N THR A 34 9.50 -17.99 0.25
CA THR A 34 8.47 -18.93 0.74
C THR A 34 9.02 -20.01 1.67
N LEU A 35 10.32 -20.08 1.92
CA LEU A 35 10.95 -21.12 2.76
C LEU A 35 11.47 -20.60 4.12
N ARG A 36 11.12 -19.39 4.55
CA ARG A 36 11.59 -18.82 5.83
C ARG A 36 10.48 -18.57 6.85
N PHE A 37 9.51 -19.47 6.90
CA PHE A 37 8.63 -19.64 8.05
C PHE A 37 8.49 -21.15 8.34
N GLY A 38 9.58 -21.75 8.81
CA GLY A 38 9.62 -23.14 9.22
C GLY A 38 10.97 -23.46 9.84
N SER A 39 10.95 -23.86 11.12
CA SER A 39 12.08 -24.35 11.93
C SER A 39 13.15 -23.33 12.33
N GLU A 40 13.23 -23.00 13.62
CA GLU A 40 14.19 -23.67 14.52
C GLU A 40 13.97 -23.19 15.96
N TYR A 41 13.59 -24.12 16.83
CA TYR A 41 13.70 -24.00 18.28
C TYR A 41 14.88 -24.87 18.69
N SER A 42 15.99 -24.28 19.14
CA SER A 42 16.84 -24.92 20.15
C SER A 42 17.81 -23.95 20.80
N SER A 43 18.05 -24.24 22.06
CA SER A 43 18.80 -23.57 23.13
C SER A 43 20.27 -23.22 22.83
N GLU A 44 20.74 -22.08 23.37
CA GLU A 44 21.90 -22.00 24.30
C GLU A 44 22.16 -20.56 24.80
N ILE A 45 22.44 -20.45 26.11
CA ILE A 45 22.95 -19.26 26.85
C ILE A 45 24.47 -19.43 26.95
N PRO A 46 25.32 -18.40 26.72
CA PRO A 46 25.84 -17.62 27.87
C PRO A 46 26.12 -16.12 27.67
N SER A 47 26.14 -15.49 28.85
CA SER A 47 26.45 -14.12 29.29
C SER A 47 27.75 -13.44 28.79
N LYS A 48 27.69 -12.10 28.63
CA LYS A 48 28.54 -11.03 29.27
C LYS A 48 28.44 -9.72 28.45
N SER A 49 27.78 -8.68 28.97
CA SER A 49 28.35 -7.48 29.65
C SER A 49 29.42 -6.69 28.87
N LEU A 50 29.10 -5.48 28.39
CA LEU A 50 29.48 -4.19 28.99
C LEU A 50 28.97 -3.03 28.11
N ARG A 51 28.68 -1.89 28.75
CA ARG A 51 28.13 -0.64 28.20
C ARG A 51 29.28 0.42 28.11
N PRO A 52 29.05 1.73 27.85
CA PRO A 52 29.37 2.46 26.60
C PRO A 52 30.38 3.63 26.75
N SER A 53 30.70 4.36 25.67
CA SER A 53 31.19 5.76 25.70
C SER A 53 30.69 6.49 24.43
N THR A 54 29.93 7.60 24.48
CA THR A 54 30.33 9.02 24.65
C THR A 54 31.43 9.43 23.66
N GLU A 55 31.32 10.46 22.80
CA GLU A 55 31.04 11.89 23.08
C GLU A 55 30.69 12.73 21.82
N ASN A 56 30.02 13.86 22.09
CA ASN A 56 30.01 15.22 21.46
C ASN A 56 29.59 15.39 19.98
N LEU A 57 28.51 16.11 19.59
CA LEU A 57 27.94 17.46 19.90
C LEU A 57 28.80 18.68 19.53
N ASN A 58 28.25 19.51 18.61
CA ASN A 58 28.16 20.98 18.52
C ASN A 58 27.64 21.32 17.08
N PHE A 59 26.38 21.71 16.79
CA PHE A 59 25.66 23.00 17.02
C PHE A 59 26.51 24.23 16.61
N TRP A 60 26.10 25.12 15.68
CA TRP A 60 24.96 26.07 15.63
C TRP A 60 24.43 26.24 14.17
N ALA A 61 23.11 26.26 13.88
CA ALA A 61 22.15 27.40 13.95
C ALA A 61 22.62 28.63 13.11
N THR A 62 21.87 29.26 12.18
CA THR A 62 20.42 29.50 12.13
C THR A 62 20.00 30.30 10.86
N HIS A 63 18.72 30.15 10.48
CA HIS A 63 17.76 31.10 9.86
C HIS A 63 17.75 31.44 8.34
N LEU A 64 16.59 31.10 7.74
CA LEU A 64 15.86 31.68 6.58
C LEU A 64 15.44 33.16 6.84
N PRO A 65 14.69 33.93 5.98
CA PRO A 65 13.94 33.56 4.75
C PRO A 65 13.87 34.61 3.60
N PHE A 66 13.14 34.23 2.52
CA PHE A 66 12.17 35.02 1.72
C PHE A 66 12.59 35.96 0.54
N SER A 67 12.13 35.56 -0.67
CA SER A 67 11.33 36.32 -1.68
C SER A 67 11.92 37.37 -2.66
N SER A 68 11.78 37.00 -3.94
CA SER A 68 11.19 37.72 -5.11
C SER A 68 11.75 39.02 -5.71
N SER A 69 11.75 39.01 -7.06
CA SER A 69 11.33 40.07 -8.01
C SER A 69 12.37 41.05 -8.58
N GLY A 70 12.60 40.91 -9.91
CA GLY A 70 12.75 41.98 -10.93
C GLY A 70 13.99 42.89 -10.87
N VAL A 71 14.40 43.68 -11.87
CA VAL A 71 14.09 43.91 -13.30
C VAL A 71 15.19 44.90 -13.79
N THR A 72 15.49 44.89 -15.11
CA THR A 72 16.12 45.91 -15.99
C THR A 72 17.62 46.32 -15.94
N ALA A 73 18.19 46.23 -17.15
CA ALA A 73 18.87 47.26 -17.96
C ALA A 73 20.34 47.65 -17.68
N MET A 74 21.13 47.75 -18.75
CA MET A 74 21.80 48.99 -19.17
C MET A 74 22.39 48.93 -20.59
N ASP A 75 22.29 50.07 -21.26
CA ASP A 75 22.70 50.41 -22.63
C ASP A 75 24.19 50.86 -22.76
N SER A 76 24.61 50.98 -24.03
CA SER A 76 25.41 52.06 -24.63
C SER A 76 26.92 51.90 -24.93
N PHE A 77 27.18 51.68 -26.22
CA PHE A 77 27.89 52.51 -27.23
C PHE A 77 29.31 53.13 -27.04
N ASN A 78 30.13 52.78 -28.06
CA ASN A 78 31.00 53.57 -28.96
C ASN A 78 32.45 53.91 -28.59
N ILE A 79 33.23 54.14 -29.69
CA ILE A 79 34.52 54.85 -29.87
C ILE A 79 35.67 53.87 -30.26
N LEU A 80 36.50 54.00 -31.32
CA LEU A 80 37.04 55.12 -32.11
C LEU A 80 37.44 54.66 -33.54
N LYS A 81 37.66 55.65 -34.40
CA LYS A 81 37.91 55.68 -35.85
C LYS A 81 39.42 55.66 -36.20
N GLY A 82 39.80 55.08 -37.34
CA GLY A 82 41.14 55.23 -37.94
C GLY A 82 41.08 55.11 -39.47
N TYR A 83 41.54 56.15 -40.18
CA TYR A 83 41.54 56.29 -41.65
C TYR A 83 42.96 56.08 -42.22
N GLY A 84 43.07 55.46 -43.40
CA GLY A 84 44.30 55.35 -44.20
C GLY A 84 44.00 55.19 -45.69
N LYS A 85 44.59 56.11 -46.48
CA LYS A 85 44.44 56.49 -47.91
C LYS A 85 44.29 55.42 -49.02
N VAL A 86 43.70 55.93 -50.11
CA VAL A 86 43.32 55.44 -51.45
C VAL A 86 44.49 55.22 -52.43
N ASP A 87 44.30 54.31 -53.41
CA ASP A 87 44.26 54.62 -54.86
C ASP A 87 43.45 53.54 -55.64
N PRO A 88 42.86 53.87 -56.81
CA PRO A 88 41.91 53.01 -57.53
C PRO A 88 42.57 52.22 -58.68
N VAL A 89 41.89 51.17 -59.17
CA VAL A 89 41.72 50.81 -60.61
C VAL A 89 41.28 49.35 -60.74
N ASP A 90 40.20 49.20 -61.53
CA ASP A 90 39.69 48.07 -62.31
C ASP A 90 39.43 46.71 -61.64
N GLU A 91 38.15 46.37 -61.49
CA GLU A 91 37.42 45.46 -62.39
C GLU A 91 36.09 45.04 -61.72
N GLN A 92 34.99 45.25 -62.43
CA GLN A 92 33.71 44.61 -62.10
C GLN A 92 33.78 43.15 -62.59
N PRO A 93 33.30 42.17 -61.83
CA PRO A 93 31.97 41.68 -62.19
C PRO A 93 31.05 41.42 -60.99
N PRO A 94 29.74 41.24 -61.26
CA PRO A 94 28.67 41.53 -60.31
C PRO A 94 28.12 40.25 -59.68
N PHE A 95 27.94 40.16 -58.37
CA PHE A 95 27.00 39.17 -57.80
C PHE A 95 26.36 39.66 -56.51
N LEU A 96 25.20 40.31 -56.65
CA LEU A 96 24.18 40.36 -55.61
C LEU A 96 23.68 38.92 -55.35
N PRO A 97 23.76 38.35 -54.14
CA PRO A 97 23.01 37.15 -53.82
C PRO A 97 21.58 37.56 -53.44
N GLY A 98 20.63 37.12 -54.27
CA GLY A 98 19.24 37.57 -54.25
C GLY A 98 18.52 37.48 -52.90
N THR A 99 17.70 38.50 -52.65
CA THR A 99 16.62 38.60 -51.66
C THR A 99 15.74 37.35 -51.55
N ARG A 100 15.72 36.51 -52.60
CA ARG A 100 15.01 35.22 -52.67
C ARG A 100 15.55 34.16 -51.70
N ARG A 101 16.87 34.08 -51.43
CA ARG A 101 17.45 33.05 -50.53
C ARG A 101 17.19 33.31 -49.05
N ARG A 102 17.19 34.58 -48.62
CA ARG A 102 16.87 34.97 -47.23
C ARG A 102 15.40 34.75 -46.89
N SER A 103 14.50 35.02 -47.84
CA SER A 103 13.06 34.80 -47.68
C SER A 103 12.70 33.32 -47.51
N VAL A 104 13.42 32.42 -48.20
CA VAL A 104 13.25 30.97 -48.06
C VAL A 104 13.71 30.47 -46.68
N LEU A 105 14.84 30.97 -46.15
CA LEU A 105 15.33 30.59 -44.82
C LEU A 105 14.37 31.00 -43.70
N ILE A 106 13.78 32.20 -43.81
CA ILE A 106 12.77 32.70 -42.86
C ILE A 106 11.52 31.81 -42.91
N ALA A 107 11.03 31.47 -44.11
CA ALA A 107 9.87 30.60 -44.26
C ALA A 107 10.10 29.19 -43.69
N VAL A 108 11.28 28.61 -43.89
CA VAL A 108 11.65 27.31 -43.32
C VAL A 108 11.74 27.36 -41.79
N SER A 109 12.27 28.45 -41.22
CA SER A 109 12.32 28.64 -39.76
C SER A 109 10.92 28.76 -39.15
N PHE A 110 10.02 29.54 -39.76
CA PHE A 110 8.63 29.63 -39.28
C PHE A 110 7.91 28.29 -39.36
N LEU A 111 8.12 27.52 -40.44
CA LEU A 111 7.54 26.18 -40.58
C LEU A 111 8.07 25.21 -39.52
N ALA A 112 9.39 25.24 -39.25
CA ALA A 112 10.00 24.39 -38.22
C ALA A 112 9.47 24.71 -36.81
N ILE A 113 9.29 25.99 -36.49
CA ILE A 113 8.72 26.42 -35.20
C ILE A 113 7.26 25.95 -35.07
N LEU A 114 6.47 26.06 -36.14
CA LEU A 114 5.06 25.66 -36.14
C LEU A 114 4.89 24.15 -35.98
N LEU A 115 5.80 23.36 -36.56
CA LEU A 115 5.85 21.91 -36.34
C LEU A 115 6.26 21.57 -34.90
N LEU A 116 7.22 22.30 -34.32
CA LEU A 116 7.66 22.09 -32.94
C LEU A 116 6.56 22.39 -31.92
N THR A 117 5.77 23.45 -32.12
CA THR A 117 4.68 23.78 -31.20
C THR A 117 3.52 22.79 -31.28
N LEU A 118 3.21 22.28 -32.47
CA LEU A 118 2.21 21.22 -32.67
C LEU A 118 2.61 19.91 -31.98
N THR A 119 3.87 19.50 -32.10
CA THR A 119 4.34 18.27 -31.45
C THR A 119 4.36 18.40 -29.94
N ILE A 120 4.83 19.53 -29.38
CA ILE A 120 4.78 19.78 -27.93
C ILE A 120 3.32 19.83 -27.44
N GLY A 121 2.42 20.49 -28.17
CA GLY A 121 1.00 20.55 -27.81
C GLY A 121 0.34 19.17 -27.80
N PHE A 122 0.67 18.31 -28.77
CA PHE A 122 0.18 16.93 -28.81
C PHE A 122 0.73 16.09 -27.64
N LEU A 123 2.02 16.23 -27.29
CA LEU A 123 2.62 15.53 -26.15
C LEU A 123 1.99 15.94 -24.82
N VAL A 124 1.82 17.25 -24.59
CA VAL A 124 1.16 17.76 -23.37
C VAL A 124 -0.31 17.33 -23.33
N GLY A 125 -1.01 17.37 -24.47
CA GLY A 125 -2.39 16.89 -24.58
C GLY A 125 -2.51 15.40 -24.28
N ALA A 126 -1.60 14.57 -24.76
CA ALA A 126 -1.55 13.14 -24.48
C ALA A 126 -1.29 12.86 -22.98
N LEU A 127 -0.34 13.57 -22.36
CA LEU A 127 -0.03 13.44 -20.93
C LEU A 127 -1.20 13.87 -20.01
N ILE A 128 -1.92 14.93 -20.39
CA ILE A 128 -3.12 15.38 -19.66
C ILE A 128 -4.27 14.39 -19.86
N HIS A 129 -4.43 13.85 -21.06
CA HIS A 129 -5.45 12.84 -21.32
C HIS A 129 -5.17 11.56 -20.54
N GLU A 130 -3.93 11.07 -20.51
CA GLU A 130 -3.50 9.88 -19.75
C GLU A 130 -3.76 10.03 -18.25
N SER A 131 -3.33 11.15 -17.66
CA SER A 131 -3.57 11.44 -16.23
C SER A 131 -5.06 11.62 -15.89
N ALA A 132 -5.86 12.24 -16.78
CA ALA A 132 -7.30 12.35 -16.59
C ALA A 132 -8.01 11.00 -16.70
N THR A 133 -7.57 10.12 -17.61
CA THR A 133 -8.12 8.77 -17.74
C THR A 133 -7.80 7.90 -16.53
N GLU A 134 -6.57 7.94 -16.01
CA GLU A 134 -6.16 7.19 -14.81
C GLU A 134 -6.96 7.63 -13.57
N SER A 135 -7.17 8.94 -13.40
CA SER A 135 -7.94 9.49 -12.28
C SER A 135 -9.42 9.09 -12.33
N ALA A 136 -10.01 9.08 -13.53
CA ALA A 136 -11.40 8.67 -13.73
C ALA A 136 -11.59 7.15 -13.53
N GLU A 137 -10.65 6.33 -14.00
CA GLU A 137 -10.66 4.88 -13.81
C GLU A 137 -10.50 4.50 -12.34
N SER A 138 -9.53 5.12 -11.64
CA SER A 138 -9.32 4.91 -10.20
C SER A 138 -10.55 5.33 -9.37
N SER A 139 -11.20 6.45 -9.72
CA SER A 139 -12.43 6.89 -9.05
C SER A 139 -13.61 5.94 -9.29
N ARG A 140 -13.72 5.34 -10.49
CA ARG A 140 -14.75 4.33 -10.78
C ARG A 140 -14.49 3.03 -10.02
N LEU A 141 -13.27 2.51 -10.07
CA LEU A 141 -12.89 1.30 -9.35
C LEU A 141 -13.11 1.41 -7.84
N THR A 142 -12.79 2.57 -7.25
CA THR A 142 -13.03 2.82 -5.82
C THR A 142 -14.52 2.92 -5.49
N SER A 143 -15.33 3.51 -6.37
CA SER A 143 -16.80 3.53 -6.25
C SER A 143 -17.39 2.12 -6.30
N ASP A 144 -17.02 1.34 -7.32
CA ASP A 144 -17.50 -0.03 -7.52
C ASP A 144 -17.10 -0.92 -6.33
N LEU A 145 -15.86 -0.82 -5.87
CA LEU A 145 -15.37 -1.56 -4.71
C LEU A 145 -16.11 -1.18 -3.42
N THR A 146 -16.44 0.10 -3.24
CA THR A 146 -17.23 0.56 -2.09
C THR A 146 -18.63 -0.06 -2.10
N GLU A 147 -19.26 -0.11 -3.27
CA GLU A 147 -20.58 -0.74 -3.44
C GLU A 147 -20.52 -2.25 -3.22
N SER A 148 -19.51 -2.92 -3.77
CA SER A 148 -19.28 -4.35 -3.57
C SER A 148 -19.04 -4.72 -2.12
N ILE A 149 -18.20 -3.96 -1.40
CA ILE A 149 -17.98 -4.17 0.05
C ILE A 149 -19.29 -3.99 0.81
N ARG A 150 -20.10 -2.98 0.48
CA ARG A 150 -21.41 -2.79 1.11
C ARG A 150 -22.36 -3.95 0.82
N ALA A 151 -22.38 -4.46 -0.40
CA ALA A 151 -23.20 -5.61 -0.77
C ALA A 151 -22.78 -6.87 -0.01
N VAL A 152 -21.49 -7.16 0.10
CA VAL A 152 -20.97 -8.30 0.88
C VAL A 152 -21.21 -8.11 2.38
N CYS A 153 -21.01 -6.91 2.92
CA CYS A 153 -21.27 -6.65 4.34
C CYS A 153 -22.76 -6.69 4.69
N SER A 154 -23.67 -6.53 3.72
CA SER A 154 -25.12 -6.55 3.97
C SER A 154 -25.67 -7.88 4.45
N VAL A 155 -24.94 -8.99 4.22
CA VAL A 155 -25.33 -10.33 4.71
C VAL A 155 -24.77 -10.64 6.11
N THR A 156 -23.98 -9.72 6.68
CA THR A 156 -23.35 -9.93 7.99
C THR A 156 -24.24 -9.47 9.14
N GLU A 157 -23.99 -9.99 10.35
CA GLU A 157 -24.70 -9.57 11.57
C GLU A 157 -24.39 -8.12 11.96
N ASN A 158 -23.20 -7.61 11.60
CA ASN A 158 -22.79 -6.24 11.86
C ASN A 158 -22.27 -5.55 10.59
N PRO A 159 -23.18 -5.07 9.71
CA PRO A 159 -22.81 -4.49 8.41
C PRO A 159 -21.92 -3.26 8.51
N ASP A 160 -22.16 -2.40 9.51
CA ASP A 160 -21.40 -1.17 9.71
C ASP A 160 -19.97 -1.46 10.17
N TYR A 161 -19.80 -2.42 11.10
CA TYR A 161 -18.48 -2.85 11.52
C TYR A 161 -17.74 -3.59 10.42
N CYS A 162 -18.42 -4.48 9.68
CA CYS A 162 -17.87 -5.10 8.48
C CYS A 162 -17.34 -4.03 7.51
N PHE A 163 -18.17 -3.07 7.12
CA PHE A 163 -17.76 -2.05 6.16
C PHE A 163 -16.60 -1.19 6.68
N SER A 164 -16.68 -0.69 7.91
CA SER A 164 -15.65 0.17 8.50
C SER A 164 -14.32 -0.54 8.77
N SER A 165 -14.33 -1.86 8.95
CA SER A 165 -13.10 -2.65 9.13
C SER A 165 -12.37 -2.95 7.81
N LEU A 166 -13.10 -3.03 6.69
CA LEU A 166 -12.54 -3.31 5.36
C LEU A 166 -12.19 -2.03 4.60
N SER A 167 -12.91 -0.93 4.85
CA SER A 167 -12.75 0.34 4.15
C SER A 167 -11.32 0.94 4.19
N PRO A 168 -10.50 0.75 5.23
CA PRO A 168 -9.16 1.33 5.23
C PRO A 168 -8.13 0.54 4.41
N VAL A 169 -8.47 -0.67 3.94
CA VAL A 169 -7.50 -1.68 3.46
C VAL A 169 -7.69 -2.02 1.98
N TYR A 170 -8.70 -1.48 1.30
CA TYR A 170 -9.07 -1.84 -0.07
C TYR A 170 -8.20 -1.15 -1.16
N GLY A 171 -6.88 -1.34 -1.12
CA GLY A 171 -6.04 -0.94 -2.27
C GLY A 171 -6.24 -1.88 -3.46
N TRP A 172 -6.63 -1.34 -4.64
CA TRP A 172 -6.58 -1.99 -5.97
C TRP A 172 -6.94 -3.49 -6.02
N MET A 173 -7.94 -3.93 -5.25
CA MET A 173 -8.46 -5.29 -5.30
C MET A 173 -9.65 -5.36 -6.26
N ARG A 174 -9.94 -6.57 -6.75
CA ARG A 174 -11.14 -6.78 -7.55
C ARG A 174 -12.40 -6.58 -6.69
N PRO A 175 -13.43 -5.90 -7.21
CA PRO A 175 -14.66 -5.62 -6.48
C PRO A 175 -15.60 -6.84 -6.45
N ASP A 176 -15.07 -8.02 -6.10
CA ASP A 176 -15.78 -9.29 -6.10
C ASP A 176 -15.86 -9.94 -4.69
N PRO A 177 -16.94 -10.69 -4.39
CA PRO A 177 -17.15 -11.40 -3.13
C PRO A 177 -15.99 -12.26 -2.62
N GLU A 178 -15.24 -12.94 -3.49
CA GLU A 178 -14.13 -13.80 -3.08
C GLU A 178 -12.97 -12.96 -2.57
N SER A 179 -12.61 -11.91 -3.32
CA SER A 179 -11.59 -10.94 -2.95
C SER A 179 -11.95 -10.24 -1.63
N ILE A 180 -13.24 -9.91 -1.42
CA ILE A 180 -13.72 -9.27 -0.19
C ILE A 180 -13.68 -10.24 1.00
N LEU A 181 -14.08 -11.50 0.83
CA LEU A 181 -13.94 -12.52 1.86
C LEU A 181 -12.46 -12.70 2.25
N LYS A 182 -11.56 -12.78 1.27
CA LYS A 182 -10.11 -12.89 1.53
C LYS A 182 -9.61 -11.70 2.34
N LEU A 183 -10.01 -10.49 1.97
CA LEU A 183 -9.66 -9.29 2.73
C LEU A 183 -10.18 -9.37 4.18
N SER A 184 -11.43 -9.77 4.37
CA SER A 184 -12.05 -9.91 5.70
C SER A 184 -11.34 -10.93 6.60
N LEU A 185 -10.91 -12.07 6.02
CA LEU A 185 -10.08 -13.05 6.72
C LEU A 185 -8.72 -12.47 7.13
N VAL A 186 -8.04 -11.73 6.23
CA VAL A 186 -6.75 -11.08 6.52
C VAL A 186 -6.88 -10.02 7.64
N VAL A 187 -7.95 -9.23 7.62
CA VAL A 187 -8.22 -8.24 8.68
C VAL A 187 -8.48 -8.94 10.02
N SER A 188 -9.17 -10.10 10.01
CA SER A 188 -9.38 -10.94 11.20
C SER A 188 -8.07 -11.46 11.78
N VAL A 189 -7.17 -11.99 10.92
CA VAL A 189 -5.82 -12.43 11.32
C VAL A 189 -5.06 -11.28 11.98
N LYS A 190 -5.12 -10.09 11.40
CA LYS A 190 -4.41 -8.91 11.92
C LYS A 190 -4.90 -8.52 13.33
N GLU A 191 -6.21 -8.42 13.54
CA GLU A 191 -6.77 -8.07 14.86
C GLU A 191 -6.43 -9.15 15.91
N LEU A 192 -6.58 -10.43 15.55
CA LEU A 192 -6.26 -11.54 16.44
C LEU A 192 -4.76 -11.59 16.78
N PHE A 193 -3.90 -11.32 15.80
CA PHE A 193 -2.45 -11.26 16.00
C PHE A 193 -2.06 -10.15 16.97
N ASN A 194 -2.67 -8.96 16.82
CA ASN A 194 -2.45 -7.85 17.76
C ASN A 194 -2.91 -8.20 19.18
N ALA A 195 -4.03 -8.92 19.33
CA ALA A 195 -4.49 -9.40 20.63
C ALA A 195 -3.54 -10.45 21.23
N SER A 196 -3.06 -11.41 20.43
CA SER A 196 -2.07 -12.40 20.84
C SER A 196 -0.76 -11.76 21.30
N LEU A 197 -0.24 -10.78 20.54
CA LEU A 197 0.94 -10.02 20.93
C LEU A 197 0.75 -9.27 22.26
N PHE A 198 -0.44 -8.71 22.48
CA PHE A 198 -0.77 -8.05 23.75
C PHE A 198 -0.74 -9.04 24.91
N VAL A 199 -1.40 -10.20 24.78
CA VAL A 199 -1.38 -11.27 25.80
C VAL A 199 0.05 -11.74 26.10
N LYS A 200 0.85 -11.98 25.05
CA LYS A 200 2.27 -12.36 25.15
C LYS A 200 3.09 -11.31 25.89
N GLN A 201 2.83 -10.02 25.65
CA GLN A 201 3.51 -8.92 26.32
C GLN A 201 3.11 -8.83 27.79
N LEU A 202 1.81 -8.94 28.10
CA LEU A 202 1.31 -8.94 29.47
C LEU A 202 1.97 -9.99 30.33
N ARG A 203 2.16 -11.21 29.78
CA ARG A 203 2.85 -12.30 30.47
C ARG A 203 4.33 -12.00 30.79
N LYS A 204 4.97 -11.09 30.05
CA LYS A 204 6.38 -10.71 30.23
C LYS A 204 6.59 -9.50 31.14
N THR A 205 5.64 -8.56 31.18
CA THR A 205 5.88 -7.23 31.74
C THR A 205 5.01 -6.83 32.92
N SER A 206 3.92 -7.55 33.19
CA SER A 206 2.99 -7.13 34.24
C SER A 206 3.34 -7.78 35.58
N ASP A 207 3.81 -6.98 36.54
CA ASP A 207 4.01 -7.39 37.94
C ASP A 207 2.70 -7.85 38.60
N GLU A 208 1.56 -7.31 38.15
CA GLU A 208 0.19 -7.69 38.59
C GLU A 208 -0.20 -9.11 38.13
N VAL A 209 0.42 -9.59 37.07
CA VAL A 209 0.21 -10.91 36.45
C VAL A 209 1.20 -11.97 36.96
N LEU A 210 2.22 -11.57 37.75
CA LEU A 210 3.25 -12.48 38.26
C LEU A 210 2.76 -13.46 39.35
N THR A 211 1.48 -13.44 39.71
CA THR A 211 0.89 -14.56 40.44
C THR A 211 0.91 -15.80 39.55
N ALA A 212 1.41 -16.93 40.06
CA ALA A 212 1.57 -18.17 39.28
C ALA A 212 0.29 -18.57 38.52
N ASN A 213 -0.88 -18.33 39.13
CA ASN A 213 -2.19 -18.63 38.55
C ASN A 213 -2.57 -17.70 37.38
N SER A 214 -2.19 -16.42 37.39
CA SER A 214 -2.51 -15.48 36.30
C SER A 214 -1.58 -15.70 35.10
N ASN A 215 -0.33 -16.06 35.37
CA ASN A 215 0.63 -16.42 34.33
C ASN A 215 0.21 -17.72 33.60
N GLY A 216 -0.23 -18.75 34.35
CA GLY A 216 -0.75 -19.99 33.77
C GLY A 216 -1.97 -19.75 32.86
N ALA A 217 -2.94 -18.95 33.31
CA ALA A 217 -4.12 -18.61 32.52
C ALA A 217 -3.77 -17.84 31.23
N LEU A 218 -2.84 -16.88 31.30
CA LEU A 218 -2.38 -16.17 30.10
C LEU A 218 -1.54 -17.03 29.17
N TRP A 219 -0.82 -18.02 29.69
CA TRP A 219 -0.12 -19.00 28.85
C TRP A 219 -1.12 -19.86 28.08
N VAL A 220 -2.15 -20.39 28.75
CA VAL A 220 -3.24 -21.12 28.07
C VAL A 220 -3.92 -20.23 27.05
N CYS A 221 -4.24 -18.98 27.39
CA CYS A 221 -4.81 -18.05 26.42
C CYS A 221 -3.85 -17.80 25.24
N GLU A 222 -2.56 -17.58 25.46
CA GLU A 222 -1.56 -17.40 24.39
C GLU A 222 -1.59 -18.59 23.41
N THR A 223 -1.59 -19.83 23.91
CA THR A 223 -1.66 -21.05 23.09
C THR A 223 -2.97 -21.14 22.31
N GLN A 224 -4.12 -20.86 22.92
CA GLN A 224 -5.40 -20.85 22.22
C GLN A 224 -5.45 -19.80 21.10
N LEU A 225 -4.87 -18.61 21.33
CA LEU A 225 -4.80 -17.58 20.30
C LEU A 225 -3.83 -17.94 19.16
N GLU A 226 -2.76 -18.70 19.44
CA GLU A 226 -1.87 -19.24 18.40
C GLU A 226 -2.59 -20.28 17.52
N ASP A 227 -3.40 -21.17 18.12
CA ASP A 227 -4.22 -22.13 17.37
C ASP A 227 -5.29 -21.43 16.51
N ALA A 228 -5.95 -20.42 17.08
CA ALA A 228 -6.92 -19.59 16.36
C ALA A 228 -6.28 -18.88 15.15
N LEU A 229 -5.06 -18.34 15.31
CA LEU A 229 -4.30 -17.74 14.22
C LEU A 229 -3.95 -18.75 13.13
N SER A 230 -3.56 -19.98 13.50
CA SER A 230 -3.29 -21.04 12.53
C SER A 230 -4.54 -21.34 11.68
N ARG A 231 -5.70 -21.51 12.33
CA ARG A 231 -6.97 -21.79 11.67
C ARG A 231 -7.41 -20.66 10.72
N LEU A 232 -7.23 -19.41 11.12
CA LEU A 232 -7.50 -18.27 10.24
C LEU A 232 -6.53 -18.21 9.06
N ASN A 233 -5.24 -18.53 9.26
CA ASN A 233 -4.28 -18.61 8.16
C ASN A 233 -4.60 -19.74 7.18
N ASP A 234 -5.06 -20.90 7.66
CA ASP A 234 -5.55 -21.97 6.78
C ASP A 234 -6.75 -21.51 5.95
N SER A 235 -7.63 -20.71 6.54
CA SER A 235 -8.77 -20.09 5.84
C SER A 235 -8.30 -19.12 4.74
N VAL A 236 -7.31 -18.28 5.02
CA VAL A 236 -6.69 -17.39 4.01
C VAL A 236 -6.02 -18.21 2.90
N ALA A 237 -5.33 -19.29 3.25
CA ALA A 237 -4.66 -20.16 2.29
C ALA A 237 -5.65 -20.89 1.37
N ALA A 238 -6.82 -21.27 1.85
CA ALA A 238 -7.87 -21.84 0.99
C ALA A 238 -8.42 -20.85 -0.04
N MET A 239 -8.32 -19.54 0.23
CA MET A 239 -8.65 -18.46 -0.72
C MET A 239 -7.54 -18.23 -1.76
N GLU A 240 -6.46 -19.00 -1.74
CA GLU A 240 -5.45 -18.98 -2.79
C GLU A 240 -5.85 -19.89 -3.95
N ALA A 241 -5.59 -19.42 -5.17
CA ALA A 241 -5.85 -20.13 -6.41
C ALA A 241 -4.64 -20.01 -7.33
N ALA A 242 -4.41 -21.05 -8.13
CA ALA A 242 -3.47 -20.94 -9.24
C ALA A 242 -4.04 -19.97 -10.29
N PRO A 243 -3.18 -19.28 -11.06
CA PRO A 243 -3.65 -18.45 -12.16
C PRO A 243 -4.53 -19.27 -13.12
N GLY A 244 -5.79 -18.87 -13.28
CA GLY A 244 -6.76 -19.53 -14.18
C GLY A 244 -7.60 -20.65 -13.55
N THR A 245 -7.58 -20.84 -12.23
CA THR A 245 -8.48 -21.78 -11.52
C THR A 245 -9.52 -21.05 -10.68
N VAL A 246 -10.69 -21.66 -10.49
CA VAL A 246 -11.74 -21.20 -9.57
C VAL A 246 -11.18 -21.04 -8.16
N VAL A 247 -11.45 -19.90 -7.52
CA VAL A 247 -10.90 -19.60 -6.19
C VAL A 247 -11.68 -20.32 -5.10
N LEU A 248 -13.02 -20.25 -5.11
CA LEU A 248 -13.88 -20.96 -4.16
C LEU A 248 -14.59 -22.17 -4.76
N THR A 249 -14.33 -23.35 -4.19
CA THR A 249 -15.17 -24.54 -4.35
C THR A 249 -15.98 -24.79 -3.08
N GLU A 250 -17.04 -25.60 -3.15
CA GLU A 250 -17.83 -26.02 -1.98
C GLU A 250 -16.96 -26.61 -0.84
N VAL A 251 -15.93 -27.37 -1.21
CA VAL A 251 -14.99 -27.95 -0.24
C VAL A 251 -14.21 -26.85 0.47
N LYS A 252 -13.74 -25.84 -0.26
CA LYS A 252 -13.04 -24.70 0.32
C LYS A 252 -13.96 -23.87 1.22
N ILE A 253 -15.20 -23.62 0.80
CA ILE A 253 -16.23 -22.95 1.63
C ILE A 253 -16.45 -23.71 2.94
N SER A 254 -16.61 -25.04 2.87
CA SER A 254 -16.79 -25.89 4.05
C SER A 254 -15.57 -25.85 4.98
N ASN A 255 -14.36 -25.88 4.42
CA ASN A 255 -13.12 -25.80 5.20
C ASN A 255 -12.97 -24.45 5.89
N ILE A 256 -13.18 -23.34 5.16
CA ILE A 256 -13.14 -21.98 5.72
C ILE A 256 -14.16 -21.84 6.85
N ARG A 257 -15.41 -22.27 6.64
CA ARG A 257 -16.44 -22.27 7.69
C ARG A 257 -15.97 -23.03 8.94
N THR A 258 -15.40 -24.21 8.74
CA THR A 258 -14.92 -25.07 9.83
C THR A 258 -13.78 -24.39 10.59
N TRP A 259 -12.76 -23.89 9.89
CA TRP A 259 -11.60 -23.28 10.51
C TRP A 259 -11.92 -21.95 11.19
N VAL A 260 -12.75 -21.10 10.60
CA VAL A 260 -13.20 -19.85 11.25
C VAL A 260 -14.02 -20.17 12.51
N SER A 261 -14.95 -21.12 12.45
CA SER A 261 -15.73 -21.53 13.64
C SER A 261 -14.82 -22.06 14.74
N ALA A 262 -13.84 -22.87 14.36
CA ALA A 262 -12.87 -23.41 15.28
C ALA A 262 -11.97 -22.30 15.88
N ALA A 263 -11.55 -21.29 15.10
CA ALA A 263 -10.81 -20.15 15.62
C ALA A 263 -11.61 -19.33 16.64
N MET A 264 -12.93 -19.17 16.43
CA MET A 264 -13.81 -18.54 17.41
C MET A 264 -13.86 -19.34 18.72
N THR A 265 -13.99 -20.67 18.66
CA THR A 265 -13.99 -21.53 19.85
C THR A 265 -12.67 -21.45 20.63
N ASP A 266 -11.53 -21.42 19.95
CA ASP A 266 -10.25 -21.26 20.64
C ASP A 266 -10.16 -19.91 21.35
N GLN A 267 -10.61 -18.85 20.67
CA GLN A 267 -10.65 -17.50 21.25
C GLN A 267 -11.57 -17.44 22.48
N GLU A 268 -12.73 -18.08 22.41
CA GLU A 268 -13.66 -18.20 23.54
C GLU A 268 -13.02 -18.98 24.70
N THR A 269 -12.30 -20.07 24.41
CA THR A 269 -11.56 -20.82 25.44
C THR A 269 -10.49 -19.96 26.13
N CYS A 270 -9.81 -19.05 25.41
CA CYS A 270 -8.94 -18.06 26.05
C CYS A 270 -9.74 -17.16 27.01
N LEU A 271 -10.91 -16.65 26.59
CA LEU A 271 -11.73 -15.75 27.40
C LEU A 271 -12.27 -16.44 28.66
N ASP A 272 -12.73 -17.68 28.53
CA ASP A 272 -13.20 -18.51 29.65
C ASP A 272 -12.07 -18.72 30.68
N GLY A 273 -10.84 -18.96 30.21
CA GLY A 273 -9.66 -19.07 31.08
C GLY A 273 -9.31 -17.78 31.84
N LEU A 274 -9.91 -16.65 31.45
CA LEU A 274 -9.72 -15.34 32.05
C LEU A 274 -10.97 -14.82 32.77
N GLU A 275 -12.07 -15.59 32.86
CA GLU A 275 -13.37 -15.13 33.37
C GLU A 275 -13.26 -14.56 34.80
N ASP A 276 -12.62 -15.29 35.72
CA ASP A 276 -12.44 -14.90 37.13
C ASP A 276 -11.38 -13.80 37.34
N ARG A 277 -10.91 -13.15 36.27
CA ARG A 277 -9.86 -12.11 36.32
C ARG A 277 -10.46 -10.73 36.04
N GLU A 278 -10.66 -9.97 37.10
CA GLU A 278 -11.18 -8.60 37.02
C GLU A 278 -10.07 -7.57 37.26
N SER A 279 -9.46 -7.10 36.17
CA SER A 279 -8.60 -5.91 36.20
C SER A 279 -8.71 -5.14 34.88
N ALA A 280 -8.24 -3.89 34.87
CA ALA A 280 -8.22 -3.07 33.66
C ALA A 280 -7.46 -3.76 32.51
N ILE A 281 -6.41 -4.50 32.85
CA ILE A 281 -5.59 -5.25 31.89
C ILE A 281 -6.39 -6.37 31.23
N PHE A 282 -7.09 -7.21 32.01
CA PHE A 282 -7.89 -8.30 31.45
C PHE A 282 -9.10 -7.77 30.65
N ASN A 283 -9.67 -6.64 31.06
CA ASN A 283 -10.69 -5.97 30.25
C ASN A 283 -10.14 -5.49 28.90
N GLU A 284 -8.90 -4.99 28.85
CA GLU A 284 -8.27 -4.65 27.58
C GLU A 284 -8.07 -5.89 26.67
N VAL A 285 -7.70 -7.05 27.24
CA VAL A 285 -7.66 -8.32 26.49
C VAL A 285 -9.02 -8.64 25.88
N ARG A 286 -10.10 -8.58 26.68
CA ARG A 286 -11.48 -8.85 26.21
C ARG A 286 -11.88 -7.92 25.07
N VAL A 287 -11.60 -6.62 25.19
CA VAL A 287 -11.92 -5.64 24.15
C VAL A 287 -11.17 -5.91 22.85
N LYS A 288 -9.88 -6.29 22.92
CA LYS A 288 -9.11 -6.63 21.71
C LYS A 288 -9.64 -7.90 21.05
N LEU A 289 -10.01 -8.92 21.84
CA LEU A 289 -10.57 -10.18 21.33
C LEU A 289 -12.00 -10.03 20.81
N GLN A 290 -12.79 -9.08 21.31
CA GLN A 290 -14.12 -8.82 20.76
C GLN A 290 -14.06 -8.37 19.29
N ARG A 291 -13.06 -7.54 18.94
CA ARG A 291 -12.87 -7.07 17.56
C ARG A 291 -12.62 -8.22 16.58
N SER A 292 -11.73 -9.15 16.94
CA SER A 292 -11.49 -10.34 16.12
C SER A 292 -12.72 -11.27 16.08
N LYS A 293 -13.47 -11.39 17.19
CA LYS A 293 -14.73 -12.16 17.22
C LYS A 293 -15.76 -11.63 16.23
N ASP A 294 -16.00 -10.32 16.23
CA ASP A 294 -16.97 -9.69 15.35
C ASP A 294 -16.58 -9.87 13.87
N LEU A 295 -15.28 -9.76 13.55
CA LEU A 295 -14.78 -10.03 12.20
C LEU A 295 -14.89 -11.50 11.79
N MET A 296 -14.63 -12.44 12.71
CA MET A 296 -14.83 -13.87 12.45
C MET A 296 -16.31 -14.20 12.22
N SER A 297 -17.23 -13.59 12.97
CA SER A 297 -18.68 -13.70 12.71
C SER A 297 -19.03 -13.19 11.30
N ASN A 298 -18.49 -12.02 10.92
CA ASN A 298 -18.67 -11.49 9.56
C ASN A 298 -18.17 -12.49 8.49
N ASN A 299 -17.00 -13.11 8.69
CA ASN A 299 -16.50 -14.14 7.76
C ASN A 299 -17.45 -15.33 7.64
N LEU A 300 -17.99 -15.84 8.76
CA LEU A 300 -18.95 -16.95 8.73
C LEU A 300 -20.22 -16.60 7.96
N ALA A 301 -20.74 -15.38 8.16
CA ALA A 301 -21.91 -14.90 7.44
C ALA A 301 -21.63 -14.77 5.93
N ILE A 302 -20.50 -14.17 5.54
CA ILE A 302 -20.11 -14.06 4.13
C ILE A 302 -19.99 -15.45 3.49
N VAL A 303 -19.34 -16.40 4.15
CA VAL A 303 -19.19 -17.78 3.67
C VAL A 303 -20.54 -18.48 3.57
N ALA A 304 -21.46 -18.24 4.52
CA ALA A 304 -22.80 -18.81 4.52
C ALA A 304 -23.64 -18.34 3.32
N HIS A 305 -23.51 -17.07 2.97
CA HIS A 305 -24.26 -16.43 1.87
C HIS A 305 -23.44 -16.34 0.57
N MET A 306 -22.31 -17.06 0.46
CA MET A 306 -21.41 -16.94 -0.69
C MET A 306 -22.13 -17.24 -2.01
N LYS A 307 -23.02 -18.24 -2.06
CA LYS A 307 -23.84 -18.54 -3.25
C LYS A 307 -24.66 -17.36 -3.72
N GLU A 308 -25.42 -16.79 -2.80
CA GLU A 308 -26.28 -15.63 -3.07
C GLU A 308 -25.46 -14.41 -3.49
N LEU A 309 -24.26 -14.24 -2.92
CA LEU A 309 -23.34 -13.18 -3.30
C LEU A 309 -22.77 -13.41 -4.70
N LEU A 310 -22.35 -14.61 -5.07
CA LEU A 310 -21.87 -14.89 -6.42
C LEU A 310 -22.98 -14.66 -7.45
N ASP A 311 -24.19 -15.16 -7.19
CA ASP A 311 -25.35 -14.97 -8.06
C ASP A 311 -25.69 -13.47 -8.26
N LYS A 312 -25.66 -12.68 -7.18
CA LYS A 312 -25.94 -11.24 -7.22
C LYS A 312 -24.89 -10.45 -8.03
N PHE A 313 -23.67 -10.94 -8.06
CA PHE A 313 -22.57 -10.33 -8.80
C PHE A 313 -22.44 -10.91 -10.22
N GLU A 314 -23.39 -11.73 -10.66
CA GLU A 314 -23.37 -12.42 -11.95
C GLU A 314 -22.11 -13.28 -12.14
N MET A 315 -21.63 -13.88 -11.05
CA MET A 315 -20.49 -14.79 -11.03
C MET A 315 -20.96 -16.21 -10.72
N ASP A 316 -20.49 -17.19 -11.49
CA ASP A 316 -20.88 -18.58 -11.26
C ASP A 316 -20.00 -19.24 -10.18
N MET A 317 -20.66 -19.92 -9.23
CA MET A 317 -19.99 -20.88 -8.36
C MET A 317 -19.67 -22.15 -9.15
N HIS A 318 -18.42 -22.62 -9.12
CA HIS A 318 -17.96 -23.78 -9.89
C HIS A 318 -17.25 -24.83 -9.03
#